data_AF-A0A9J2QB25-F1
#
_entry.id   AF-A0A9J2QB25-F1
#
_cell.length_a   1.000
_cell.length_b   1.000
_cell.length_c   1.000
_cell.angle_alpha   90.00
_cell.angle_beta   90.00
_cell.angle_gamma   90.00
#
_symmetry.space_group_name_H-M   'P 1'
#
loop_
_entity.id
_entity.type
_entity.pdbx_description
1 polymer ?
#
loop_
_entity_poly.entity_id
_entity_poly.type
_entity_poly.pdbx_seq_one_letter_code
_entity_poly.pdbx_strand_id
1 'polypeptide(L)'
;MVGSWTPPTNPKTPEPQRSRFYFCPWGPEADLVMLFHVLIITLLICIFESAHLPGPPVFTAVQHYPSICYLPPESGLCSLAENQRDNSEDEKFDGKNKLLIRYYFDTTTQQCYQFGVDNCGGNENRFETLAACQAFCKLNKT
;
A
#
# COMPACT_ATOMS: atom_id res chain seq x y z
N MET A 1 -11.89 33.99 -42.83
CA MET A 1 -10.73 33.51 -43.60
C MET A 1 -10.66 32.01 -43.40
N VAL A 2 -11.10 31.23 -44.38
CA VAL A 2 -11.03 29.76 -44.37
C VAL A 2 -9.63 29.35 -44.82
N GLY A 3 -8.82 28.81 -43.90
CA GLY A 3 -7.49 28.31 -44.19
C GLY A 3 -7.53 26.80 -44.40
N SER A 4 -7.42 26.35 -45.65
CA SER A 4 -7.30 24.95 -46.02
C SER A 4 -5.93 24.40 -45.60
N TRP A 5 -5.91 23.47 -44.65
CA TRP A 5 -4.73 22.67 -44.33
C TRP A 5 -4.65 21.50 -45.32
N THR A 6 -3.68 21.54 -46.25
CA THR A 6 -3.31 20.38 -47.07
C THR A 6 -1.99 19.79 -46.55
N PRO A 7 -1.91 18.48 -46.29
CA PRO A 7 -0.69 17.84 -45.83
C PRO A 7 0.38 17.77 -46.94
N PRO A 8 1.68 17.88 -46.61
CA PRO A 8 2.74 17.73 -47.59
C PRO A 8 2.91 16.27 -48.04
N THR A 9 2.74 16.03 -49.34
CA THR A 9 3.10 14.77 -50.01
C THR A 9 4.62 14.67 -50.14
N ASN A 10 5.25 13.76 -49.39
CA ASN A 10 6.68 13.48 -49.52
C ASN A 10 6.92 12.51 -50.70
N PRO A 11 7.71 12.88 -51.72
CA PRO A 11 8.02 12.00 -52.84
C PRO A 11 8.90 10.80 -52.43
N LYS A 12 8.48 9.62 -52.90
CA LYS A 12 9.22 8.35 -52.83
C LYS A 12 10.66 8.52 -53.33
N THR A 13 11.63 8.31 -52.45
CA THR A 13 13.02 8.07 -52.83
C THR A 13 13.23 6.58 -53.17
N PRO A 14 14.06 6.25 -54.17
CA PRO A 14 14.21 4.90 -54.69
C PRO A 14 15.10 4.02 -53.81
N GLU A 15 14.67 2.78 -53.69
CA GLU A 15 15.28 1.64 -53.00
C GLU A 15 16.63 1.26 -53.64
N PRO A 16 17.75 1.18 -52.89
CA PRO A 16 18.99 0.66 -53.43
C PRO A 16 18.98 -0.86 -53.42
N GLN A 17 19.24 -1.43 -54.58
CA GLN A 17 19.28 -2.84 -54.90
C GLN A 17 20.32 -3.60 -54.05
N ARG A 18 19.82 -4.61 -53.32
CA ARG A 18 20.41 -5.94 -53.09
C ARG A 18 21.94 -6.07 -53.27
N SER A 19 22.64 -6.13 -52.15
CA SER A 19 23.83 -6.97 -52.02
C SER A 19 23.62 -7.94 -50.86
N ARG A 20 23.13 -9.14 -51.20
CA ARG A 20 23.00 -10.27 -50.29
C ARG A 20 24.39 -10.86 -50.08
N PHE A 21 25.17 -10.25 -49.21
CA PHE A 21 26.38 -10.88 -48.69
C PHE A 21 25.96 -11.94 -47.68
N TYR A 22 25.95 -13.20 -48.11
CA TYR A 22 26.04 -14.33 -47.19
C TYR A 22 27.41 -14.27 -46.53
N PHE A 23 27.52 -13.56 -45.41
CA PHE A 23 28.51 -13.94 -44.41
C PHE A 23 27.96 -15.20 -43.75
N CYS A 24 28.53 -16.36 -44.09
CA CYS A 24 28.61 -17.47 -43.15
C CYS A 24 29.82 -17.19 -42.27
N PRO A 25 29.68 -16.68 -41.03
CA PRO A 25 30.64 -17.08 -40.02
C PRO A 25 30.35 -18.55 -39.69
N TRP A 26 31.30 -19.25 -39.06
CA TRP A 26 31.15 -20.61 -38.53
C TRP A 26 31.42 -21.73 -39.56
N GLY A 27 32.72 -22.03 -39.72
CA GLY A 27 33.17 -23.33 -40.18
C GLY A 27 32.93 -24.43 -39.12
N PRO A 28 33.06 -25.72 -39.50
CA PRO A 28 32.55 -26.89 -38.76
C PRO A 28 33.34 -27.29 -37.49
N GLU A 29 34.13 -26.40 -36.89
CA GLU A 29 34.85 -26.67 -35.64
C GLU A 29 34.29 -25.89 -34.43
N ALA A 30 33.14 -25.23 -34.59
CA ALA A 30 32.54 -24.36 -33.59
C ALA A 30 31.45 -25.02 -32.71
N ASP A 31 31.14 -26.30 -32.88
CA ASP A 31 29.98 -26.90 -32.17
C ASP A 31 30.26 -27.17 -30.68
N LEU A 32 31.44 -27.72 -30.35
CA LEU A 32 31.73 -28.11 -28.96
C LEU A 32 31.98 -26.89 -28.05
N VAL A 33 32.64 -25.87 -28.59
CA VAL A 33 32.97 -24.63 -27.87
C VAL A 33 31.71 -23.79 -27.65
N MET A 34 30.81 -23.72 -28.64
CA MET A 34 29.52 -23.04 -28.48
C MET A 34 28.62 -23.78 -27.51
N LEU A 35 28.58 -25.12 -27.54
CA LEU A 35 27.84 -25.91 -26.54
C LEU A 35 28.42 -25.74 -25.14
N PHE A 36 29.74 -25.66 -24.98
CA PHE A 36 30.36 -25.41 -23.69
C PHE A 36 30.05 -24.00 -23.16
N HIS A 37 30.06 -22.98 -24.02
CA HIS A 37 29.63 -21.63 -23.63
C HIS A 37 28.14 -21.56 -23.29
N VAL A 38 27.27 -22.21 -24.07
CA VAL A 38 25.83 -22.26 -23.78
C VAL A 38 25.58 -23.00 -22.47
N LEU A 39 26.26 -24.12 -22.21
CA LEU A 39 26.18 -24.85 -20.95
C LEU A 39 26.67 -24.01 -19.77
N ILE A 40 27.81 -23.31 -19.90
CA ILE A 40 28.31 -22.39 -18.86
C ILE A 40 27.32 -21.25 -18.63
N ILE A 41 26.80 -20.63 -19.69
CA ILE A 41 25.82 -19.53 -19.58
C ILE A 41 24.55 -20.03 -18.89
N THR A 42 24.01 -21.19 -19.27
CA THR A 42 22.84 -21.78 -18.61
C THR A 42 23.11 -22.16 -17.16
N LEU A 43 24.29 -22.70 -16.84
CA LEU A 43 24.70 -23.01 -15.46
C LEU A 43 24.85 -21.73 -14.63
N LEU A 44 25.47 -20.68 -15.18
CA LEU A 44 25.61 -19.39 -14.52
C LEU A 44 24.26 -18.71 -14.31
N ILE A 45 23.35 -18.76 -15.29
CA ILE A 45 21.98 -18.26 -15.17
C ILE A 45 21.22 -19.06 -14.10
N CYS A 46 21.29 -20.40 -14.09
CA CYS A 46 20.66 -21.23 -13.06
C CYS A 46 21.22 -20.99 -11.64
N ILE A 47 22.53 -20.76 -11.52
CA ILE A 47 23.17 -20.40 -10.24
C ILE A 47 22.67 -19.02 -9.78
N PHE A 48 22.46 -18.07 -10.70
CA PHE A 48 21.90 -16.75 -10.41
C PHE A 48 20.41 -16.78 -10.06
N GLU A 49 19.62 -17.60 -10.77
CA GLU A 49 18.17 -17.81 -10.51
C GLU A 49 17.96 -18.42 -9.10
N SER A 50 18.88 -19.28 -8.67
CA SER A 50 18.90 -19.86 -7.32
C SER A 50 19.37 -18.88 -6.24
N ALA A 51 20.04 -17.79 -6.64
CA ALA A 51 20.51 -16.71 -5.77
C ALA A 51 19.57 -15.50 -5.78
N HIS A 52 18.39 -15.61 -6.40
CA HIS A 52 17.33 -14.63 -6.22
C HIS A 52 16.81 -14.76 -4.79
N LEU A 53 17.50 -14.07 -3.88
CA LEU A 53 16.90 -13.63 -2.64
C LEU A 53 15.51 -13.10 -3.00
N PRO A 54 14.43 -13.55 -2.34
CA PRO A 54 13.14 -12.90 -2.53
C PRO A 54 13.41 -11.42 -2.36
N GLY A 55 13.13 -10.63 -3.41
CA GLY A 55 13.35 -9.19 -3.37
C GLY A 55 12.81 -8.65 -2.05
N PRO A 56 13.39 -7.56 -1.49
CA PRO A 56 12.86 -6.96 -0.27
C PRO A 56 11.34 -6.89 -0.43
N PRO A 57 10.56 -7.31 0.58
CA PRO A 57 9.11 -7.46 0.42
C PRO A 57 8.62 -6.22 -0.29
N VAL A 58 8.09 -6.39 -1.51
CA VAL A 58 7.45 -5.29 -2.22
C VAL A 58 6.39 -4.85 -1.23
N PHE A 59 6.62 -3.72 -0.57
CA PHE A 59 5.69 -3.17 0.39
C PHE A 59 4.39 -3.05 -0.39
N THR A 60 3.49 -3.98 -0.11
CA THR A 60 2.15 -4.00 -0.66
C THR A 60 1.63 -2.58 -0.54
N ALA A 61 1.12 -2.00 -1.64
CA ALA A 61 0.70 -0.61 -1.73
C ALA A 61 0.25 -0.05 -0.37
N VAL A 62 0.95 1.00 0.12
CA VAL A 62 0.74 1.59 1.44
C VAL A 62 -0.76 1.82 1.61
N GLN A 63 -1.38 1.04 2.50
CA GLN A 63 -2.80 1.18 2.75
C GLN A 63 -3.00 2.47 3.55
N HIS A 64 -3.56 3.50 2.92
CA HIS A 64 -3.83 4.76 3.59
C HIS A 64 -5.27 4.80 4.08
N TYR A 65 -5.42 4.94 5.39
CA TYR A 65 -6.71 5.06 6.06
C TYR A 65 -7.02 6.53 6.36
N PRO A 66 -8.29 6.89 6.61
CA PRO A 66 -8.60 8.20 7.18
C PRO A 66 -7.80 8.43 8.47
N SER A 67 -7.33 9.66 8.70
CA SER A 67 -6.44 9.97 9.84
C SER A 67 -7.03 9.58 11.21
N ILE A 68 -8.35 9.67 11.36
CA ILE A 68 -9.08 9.24 12.57
C ILE A 68 -8.82 7.76 12.87
N CYS A 69 -8.71 6.90 11.86
CA CYS A 69 -8.54 5.46 12.03
C CYS A 69 -7.15 5.06 12.56
N TYR A 70 -6.18 5.99 12.57
CA TYR A 70 -4.87 5.77 13.19
C TYR A 70 -4.82 6.16 14.67
N LEU A 71 -5.88 6.76 15.21
CA LEU A 71 -5.88 7.23 16.60
C LEU A 71 -6.04 6.04 17.58
N PRO A 72 -5.20 5.94 18.64
CA PRO A 72 -5.31 4.87 19.62
C PRO A 72 -6.59 5.00 20.47
N PRO A 73 -7.22 3.90 20.91
CA PRO A 73 -8.50 3.95 21.65
C PRO A 73 -8.42 4.71 22.99
N GLU A 74 -7.24 4.83 23.58
CA GLU A 74 -6.97 5.49 24.87
C GLU A 74 -6.56 6.96 24.75
N SER A 75 -6.41 7.49 23.53
CA SER A 75 -5.84 8.84 23.31
C SER A 75 -6.87 9.98 23.42
N GLY A 76 -7.50 10.16 24.58
CA GLY A 76 -8.22 11.39 24.85
C GLY A 76 -8.36 11.68 26.34
N LEU A 77 -8.08 12.93 26.70
CA LEU A 77 -8.03 13.38 28.08
C LEU A 77 -9.43 13.73 28.55
N CYS A 78 -9.84 13.16 29.68
CA CYS A 78 -10.92 13.74 30.47
C CYS A 78 -10.38 14.94 31.26
N SER A 79 -11.21 15.96 31.45
CA SER A 79 -10.90 17.09 32.34
C SER A 79 -10.80 16.58 33.78
N LEU A 80 -9.62 16.16 34.23
CA LEU A 80 -9.32 15.99 35.64
C LEU A 80 -8.95 17.35 36.24
N ALA A 81 -9.86 18.32 36.18
CA ALA A 81 -9.67 19.58 36.89
C ALA A 81 -11.01 20.28 37.08
N GLU A 82 -11.58 20.12 38.26
CA GLU A 82 -11.73 21.29 39.13
C GLU A 82 -11.26 20.90 40.53
N ASN A 83 -10.01 21.27 40.84
CA ASN A 83 -9.61 21.47 42.21
C ASN A 83 -10.31 22.75 42.71
N GLN A 84 -11.58 22.68 43.06
CA GLN A 84 -12.20 23.75 43.83
C GLN A 84 -13.35 23.26 44.71
N ARG A 85 -13.04 23.24 46.00
CA ARG A 85 -13.92 23.50 47.15
C ARG A 85 -15.37 23.80 46.75
N ASP A 86 -16.25 22.84 46.95
CA ASP A 86 -17.58 23.17 47.42
C ASP A 86 -17.96 22.20 48.53
N ASN A 87 -18.26 22.76 49.70
CA ASN A 87 -18.91 22.02 50.76
C ASN A 87 -20.36 21.85 50.33
N SER A 88 -20.65 20.81 49.55
CA SER A 88 -22.02 20.37 49.31
C SER A 88 -22.14 18.93 49.80
N GLU A 89 -22.81 18.80 50.92
CA GLU A 89 -23.40 17.55 51.37
C GLU A 89 -24.39 17.09 50.29
N ASP A 90 -24.35 15.79 50.00
CA ASP A 90 -25.30 15.03 49.17
C ASP A 90 -25.17 15.12 47.64
N GLU A 91 -24.14 14.50 47.07
CA GLU A 91 -24.33 13.63 45.89
C GLU A 91 -23.46 12.38 46.08
N LYS A 92 -24.13 11.27 46.40
CA LYS A 92 -23.56 9.93 46.47
C LYS A 92 -22.95 9.59 45.11
N PHE A 93 -21.63 9.73 44.98
CA PHE A 93 -20.89 9.25 43.81
C PHE A 93 -20.88 7.72 43.84
N ASP A 94 -21.96 7.12 43.35
CA ASP A 94 -22.03 5.70 43.03
C ASP A 94 -20.94 5.49 41.96
N GLY A 95 -19.78 4.99 42.39
CA GLY A 95 -18.56 4.78 41.60
C GLY A 95 -18.73 3.74 40.49
N LYS A 96 -19.69 3.97 39.62
CA LYS A 96 -19.94 3.23 38.39
C LYS A 96 -19.72 4.22 37.26
N ASN A 97 -18.46 4.48 36.94
CA ASN A 97 -18.11 4.97 35.61
C ASN A 97 -18.62 3.92 34.62
N LYS A 98 -19.82 4.16 34.08
CA LYS A 98 -20.47 3.23 33.15
C LYS A 98 -19.67 3.24 31.86
N LEU A 99 -18.83 2.23 31.68
CA LEU A 99 -18.12 2.02 30.42
C LEU A 99 -19.13 1.83 29.29
N LEU A 100 -18.99 2.66 28.26
CA LEU A 100 -19.71 2.50 27.00
C LEU A 100 -18.98 1.49 26.14
N ILE A 101 -19.75 0.57 25.56
CA ILE A 101 -19.22 -0.36 24.57
C ILE A 101 -19.17 0.36 23.22
N ARG A 102 -17.99 0.40 22.61
CA ARG A 102 -17.72 1.04 21.32
C ARG A 102 -16.80 0.17 20.47
N TYR A 103 -16.59 0.56 19.22
CA TYR A 103 -15.70 -0.10 18.28
C TYR A 103 -14.61 0.88 17.82
N TYR A 104 -13.36 0.44 17.76
CA TYR A 104 -12.25 1.20 17.17
C TYR A 104 -11.63 0.40 16.02
N PHE A 105 -11.05 1.09 15.04
CA PHE A 105 -10.30 0.46 13.98
C PHE A 105 -8.83 0.34 14.36
N ASP A 106 -8.27 -0.86 14.18
CA ASP A 106 -6.85 -1.12 14.29
C ASP A 106 -6.25 -1.28 12.90
N THR A 107 -5.38 -0.35 12.52
CA THR A 107 -4.71 -0.32 11.22
C THR A 107 -3.69 -1.45 11.05
N THR A 108 -3.19 -2.03 12.14
CA THR A 108 -2.21 -3.12 12.14
C THR A 108 -2.86 -4.42 11.71
N THR A 109 -4.02 -4.73 12.30
CA THR A 109 -4.82 -5.92 12.00
C THR A 109 -5.84 -5.69 10.88
N GLN A 110 -6.07 -4.42 10.51
CA GLN A 110 -7.06 -3.98 9.52
C GLN A 110 -8.48 -4.42 9.90
N GLN A 111 -8.78 -4.37 11.20
CA GLN A 111 -10.03 -4.86 11.78
C GLN A 111 -10.61 -3.87 12.79
N CYS A 112 -11.90 -4.02 13.05
CA CYS A 112 -12.60 -3.24 14.07
C CYS A 112 -12.78 -4.10 15.30
N TYR A 113 -12.36 -3.61 16.46
CA TYR A 113 -12.48 -4.31 17.74
C TYR A 113 -13.39 -3.57 18.70
N GLN A 114 -14.11 -4.34 19.51
CA GLN A 114 -14.94 -3.82 20.57
C GLN A 114 -14.08 -3.45 21.77
N PHE A 115 -14.34 -2.29 22.38
CA PHE A 115 -13.67 -1.85 23.60
C PHE A 115 -14.64 -1.11 24.53
N GLY A 116 -14.34 -1.16 25.83
CA GLY A 116 -15.05 -0.41 26.86
C GLY A 116 -14.39 0.94 27.07
N VAL A 117 -15.18 1.99 27.13
CA VAL A 117 -14.64 3.34 27.12
C VAL A 117 -15.50 4.31 27.92
N ASP A 118 -14.86 5.22 28.64
CA ASP A 118 -15.55 6.12 29.54
C ASP A 118 -16.48 7.09 28.81
N ASN A 119 -17.40 7.70 29.55
CA ASN A 119 -18.30 8.72 29.03
C ASN A 119 -17.64 10.12 28.94
N CYS A 120 -16.33 10.20 29.19
CA CYS A 120 -15.50 11.37 29.00
C CYS A 120 -14.23 10.97 28.24
N GLY A 121 -13.56 11.96 27.62
CA GLY A 121 -12.31 11.73 26.90
C GLY A 121 -12.46 10.81 25.67
N GLY A 122 -11.32 10.30 25.20
CA GLY A 122 -11.21 9.55 23.95
C GLY A 122 -11.13 10.42 22.68
N ASN A 123 -11.08 9.77 21.53
CA ASN A 123 -11.06 10.39 20.20
C ASN A 123 -12.15 9.81 19.28
N GLU A 124 -12.16 10.27 18.03
CA GLU A 124 -13.18 9.91 17.03
C GLU A 124 -13.04 8.50 16.46
N ASN A 125 -11.97 7.75 16.76
CA ASN A 125 -11.86 6.32 16.43
C ASN A 125 -12.73 5.47 17.38
N ARG A 126 -14.00 5.83 17.47
CA ARG A 126 -14.97 5.32 18.45
C ARG A 126 -16.36 5.29 17.82
N PHE A 127 -16.67 4.16 17.22
CA PHE A 127 -17.94 3.92 16.53
C PHE A 127 -18.93 3.17 17.43
N GLU A 128 -20.23 3.41 17.25
CA GLU A 128 -21.28 2.73 18.01
C GLU A 128 -21.50 1.28 17.57
N THR A 129 -21.25 0.99 16.29
CA THR A 129 -21.47 -0.34 15.70
C THR A 129 -20.25 -0.80 14.91
N LEU A 130 -20.08 -2.12 14.82
CA LEU A 130 -19.04 -2.74 14.00
C LEU A 130 -19.15 -2.30 12.53
N ALA A 131 -20.38 -2.24 12.00
CA ALA A 131 -20.64 -1.86 10.61
C ALA A 131 -20.22 -0.41 10.33
N ALA A 132 -20.48 0.53 11.24
CA ALA A 132 -20.04 1.92 11.09
C ALA A 132 -18.51 2.05 11.06
N CYS A 133 -17.82 1.35 11.96
CA CYS A 133 -16.35 1.32 11.97
C CYS A 133 -15.78 0.79 10.66
N GLN A 134 -16.32 -0.34 10.17
CA GLN A 134 -15.86 -0.94 8.92
C GLN A 134 -16.18 -0.05 7.71
N ALA A 135 -17.39 0.51 7.66
CA ALA A 135 -17.79 1.41 6.59
C ALA A 135 -16.89 2.65 6.55
N PHE A 136 -16.53 3.21 7.70
CA PHE A 136 -15.70 4.40 7.75
C PHE A 136 -14.23 4.11 7.41
N CYS A 137 -13.61 3.13 8.06
CA CYS A 137 -12.16 2.90 7.93
C CYS A 137 -11.79 1.92 6.81
N LYS A 138 -12.60 0.89 6.54
CA LYS A 138 -12.25 -0.09 5.49
C LYS A 138 -12.65 0.36 4.09
N LEU A 139 -13.81 1.02 3.95
CA LEU A 139 -14.30 1.42 2.64
C LEU A 139 -13.70 2.73 2.15
N ASN A 140 -13.32 3.65 3.06
CA ASN A 140 -12.57 4.87 2.70
C ASN A 140 -11.06 4.66 2.69
N LYS A 141 -10.60 3.52 2.20
CA LYS A 141 -9.17 3.29 1.99
C LYS A 141 -8.76 3.99 0.69
N THR A 142 -7.93 5.02 0.80
CA THR A 142 -7.40 5.81 -0.32
C THR A 142 -6.03 5.33 -0.78
#